data_AF-A0A091DBL1-F1
#
_entry.id   AF-A0A091DBL1-F1
#
_cell.length_a   1.000
_cell.length_b   1.000
_cell.length_c   1.000
_cell.angle_alpha   90.00
_cell.angle_beta   90.00
_cell.angle_gamma   90.00
#
_symmetry.space_group_name_H-M   'P 1'
#
loop_
_entity.id
_entity.type
_entity.pdbx_description
1 polymer ?
#
loop_
_entity_poly.entity_id
_entity_poly.type
_entity_poly.pdbx_seq_one_letter_code
_entity_poly.pdbx_strand_id
1 'polypeptide(L)'
;MRENRKRQQKLRNVPQIPCIQVPHSFSDISLLKELTPGQQRYFYSIMRIYDSRPQWEALQTRYIHSLQQQQQLGYITRHEALSCAAVLRDSTKRASAKVAPQRTISQKSSAMTRRHLLARPGSVVQPRAKSVKC
;
A
#
# COMPACT_ATOMS: atom_id res chain seq x y z
N MET A 1 28.56 -34.41 14.92
CA MET A 1 29.15 -33.18 14.35
C MET A 1 28.73 -32.82 12.90
N ARG A 2 27.97 -33.64 12.15
CA ARG A 2 27.66 -33.39 10.71
C ARG A 2 26.33 -32.68 10.43
N GLU A 3 25.38 -32.68 11.37
CA GLU A 3 24.02 -32.13 11.17
C GLU A 3 23.95 -30.60 11.20
N ASN A 4 24.72 -29.96 12.09
CA ASN A 4 24.70 -28.51 12.26
C ASN A 4 25.23 -27.75 11.02
N ARG A 5 26.13 -28.38 10.25
CA ARG A 5 26.68 -27.82 9.01
C ARG A 5 25.65 -27.77 7.87
N LYS A 6 24.76 -28.76 7.78
CA LYS A 6 23.66 -28.79 6.79
C LYS A 6 22.58 -27.76 7.11
N ARG A 7 22.28 -27.52 8.39
CA ARG A 7 21.32 -26.47 8.82
C ARG A 7 21.81 -25.06 8.54
N GLN A 8 23.11 -24.78 8.78
CA GLN A 8 23.69 -23.47 8.47
C GLN A 8 23.77 -23.17 6.96
N GLN A 9 24.04 -24.19 6.12
CA GLN A 9 23.98 -24.02 4.66
C GLN A 9 22.56 -23.68 4.16
N LYS A 10 21.51 -24.21 4.79
CA LYS A 10 20.11 -23.90 4.45
C LYS A 10 19.74 -22.44 4.70
N LEU A 11 20.36 -21.78 5.69
CA LEU A 11 20.13 -20.37 5.99
C LEU A 11 20.87 -19.40 5.06
N ARG A 12 21.99 -19.82 4.46
CA ARG A 12 22.75 -18.99 3.50
C ARG A 12 22.04 -18.80 2.15
N ASN A 13 21.14 -19.71 1.78
CA ASN A 13 20.44 -19.70 0.50
C ASN A 13 18.98 -19.24 0.60
N VAL A 14 18.60 -18.61 1.71
CA VAL A 14 17.27 -18.00 1.83
C VAL A 14 17.29 -16.68 1.06
N PRO A 15 16.43 -16.49 0.05
CA PRO A 15 16.32 -15.18 -0.59
C PRO A 15 15.99 -14.14 0.48
N GLN A 16 16.87 -13.16 0.65
CA GLN A 16 16.58 -12.00 1.48
C GLN A 16 15.49 -11.19 0.77
N ILE A 17 14.25 -11.38 1.21
CA ILE A 17 13.16 -10.51 0.80
C ILE A 17 13.43 -9.15 1.43
N PRO A 18 13.64 -8.08 0.65
CA PRO A 18 13.84 -6.76 1.19
C PRO A 18 12.65 -6.40 2.07
N CYS A 19 12.90 -6.07 3.35
CA CYS A 19 11.83 -5.63 4.22
C CYS A 19 11.28 -4.31 3.68
N ILE A 20 9.96 -4.28 3.44
CA ILE A 20 9.28 -3.04 3.07
C ILE A 20 9.41 -2.09 4.26
N GLN A 21 10.04 -0.95 4.02
CA GLN A 21 10.13 0.13 5.00
C GLN A 21 9.02 1.13 4.74
N VAL A 22 8.32 1.52 5.82
CA VAL A 22 7.34 2.60 5.75
C VAL A 22 8.10 3.91 5.95
N PRO A 23 8.09 4.84 4.98
CA PRO A 23 8.72 6.14 5.14
C PRO A 23 8.10 6.90 6.32
N HIS A 24 8.90 7.66 7.07
CA HIS A 24 8.41 8.46 8.20
C HIS A 24 7.29 9.42 7.83
N SER A 25 7.30 9.94 6.59
CA SER A 25 6.23 10.80 6.06
C SER A 25 4.86 10.11 5.95
N PHE A 26 4.82 8.77 5.95
CA PHE A 26 3.58 7.98 5.92
C PHE A 26 3.14 7.52 7.31
N SER A 27 4.02 7.54 8.30
CA SER A 27 3.72 7.08 9.67
C SER A 27 2.62 7.90 10.35
N ASP A 28 2.51 9.19 10.00
CA ASP A 28 1.56 10.13 10.61
C ASP A 28 0.23 10.23 9.84
N ILE A 29 0.05 9.46 8.76
CA ILE A 29 -1.22 9.41 8.05
C ILE A 29 -2.25 8.79 9.00
N SER A 30 -3.44 9.40 9.09
CA SER A 30 -4.53 8.94 9.97
C SER A 30 -4.85 7.46 9.84
N LEU A 31 -4.66 6.88 8.64
CA LEU A 31 -4.84 5.45 8.35
C LEU A 31 -3.78 4.54 9.00
N LEU A 32 -2.55 5.03 9.19
CA LEU A 32 -1.41 4.25 9.73
C LEU A 32 -1.07 4.58 11.18
N LYS A 33 -1.68 5.65 11.71
CA LYS A 33 -1.55 6.08 13.10
C LYS A 33 -2.03 4.97 14.05
N GLU A 34 -1.36 4.81 15.19
CA GLU A 34 -1.68 3.85 16.26
C GLU A 34 -1.59 2.35 15.86
N LEU A 35 -1.14 2.05 14.64
CA LEU A 35 -0.87 0.67 14.20
C LEU A 35 0.51 0.19 14.67
N THR A 36 0.62 -1.11 14.93
CA THR A 36 1.92 -1.74 15.17
C THR A 36 2.82 -1.64 13.94
N PRO A 37 4.16 -1.66 14.09
CA PRO A 37 5.07 -1.58 12.94
C PRO A 37 4.87 -2.69 11.90
N GLY A 38 4.34 -3.85 12.29
CA GLY A 38 3.98 -4.92 11.36
C GLY A 38 2.73 -4.60 10.53
N GLN A 39 1.69 -4.09 11.20
CA GLN A 39 0.45 -3.66 10.53
C GLN A 39 0.71 -2.47 9.59
N GLN A 40 1.52 -1.50 10.02
CA GLN A 40 1.91 -0.37 9.16
C GLN A 40 2.58 -0.87 7.88
N ARG A 41 3.54 -1.80 7.98
CA ARG A 41 4.21 -2.39 6.81
C ARG A 41 3.23 -3.12 5.89
N TYR A 42 2.30 -3.88 6.46
CA TYR A 42 1.27 -4.58 5.69
C TYR A 42 0.36 -3.61 4.92
N PHE A 43 -0.22 -2.62 5.60
CA PHE A 43 -1.10 -1.63 4.96
C PHE A 43 -0.34 -0.77 3.94
N TYR A 44 0.86 -0.32 4.28
CA TYR A 44 1.70 0.43 3.33
C TYR A 44 2.03 -0.38 2.08
N SER A 45 2.31 -1.68 2.21
CA SER A 45 2.57 -2.55 1.07
C SER A 45 1.39 -2.62 0.10
N ILE A 46 0.16 -2.68 0.63
CA ILE A 46 -1.06 -2.67 -0.18
C ILE A 46 -1.23 -1.30 -0.84
N MET A 47 -1.09 -0.21 -0.08
CA MET A 47 -1.19 1.16 -0.62
C MET A 47 -0.22 1.37 -1.79
N ARG A 48 1.01 0.84 -1.67
CA ARG A 48 2.04 0.94 -2.70
C ARG A 48 1.69 0.20 -3.99
N ILE A 49 0.93 -0.90 -3.94
CA ILE A 49 0.50 -1.64 -5.14
C ILE A 49 -0.48 -0.79 -5.97
N TYR A 50 -1.34 -0.01 -5.31
CA TYR A 50 -2.28 0.88 -5.95
C TYR A 50 -1.70 2.26 -6.27
N ASP A 51 -0.45 2.54 -5.85
CA ASP A 51 0.22 3.77 -6.20
C ASP A 51 0.71 3.72 -7.65
N SER A 52 0.01 4.43 -8.53
CA SER A 52 0.38 4.55 -9.94
C SER A 52 1.50 5.57 -10.17
N ARG A 53 1.87 6.39 -9.18
CA ARG A 53 2.88 7.44 -9.36
C ARG A 53 4.24 6.90 -9.83
N PRO A 54 4.82 5.86 -9.22
CA PRO A 54 6.12 5.34 -9.66
C PRO A 54 6.07 4.77 -11.08
N GLN A 55 4.94 4.20 -11.48
CA GLN A 55 4.75 3.64 -12.82
C GLN A 55 4.67 4.76 -13.87
N TRP A 56 3.95 5.84 -13.56
CA TRP A 56 3.87 7.03 -14.40
C TRP A 56 5.23 7.73 -14.55
N GLU A 57 5.98 7.88 -13.46
CA GLU A 57 7.34 8.44 -13.50
C GLU A 57 8.27 7.61 -14.39
N ALA A 58 8.25 6.28 -14.23
CA ALA A 58 9.05 5.38 -15.06
C ALA A 58 8.68 5.48 -16.55
N LEU A 59 7.38 5.57 -16.87
CA LEU A 59 6.91 5.75 -18.23
C LEU A 59 7.37 7.10 -18.82
N GLN A 60 7.27 8.18 -18.03
CA GLN A 60 7.73 9.50 -18.43
C GLN A 60 9.23 9.50 -18.75
N THR A 61 10.06 8.93 -17.87
CA THR A 61 11.51 8.84 -18.09
C THR A 61 11.85 8.09 -19.37
N ARG A 62 11.19 6.94 -19.60
CA ARG A 62 11.38 6.15 -20.84
C ARG A 62 10.99 6.94 -22.08
N TYR A 63 9.85 7.62 -22.04
CA TYR A 63 9.38 8.41 -23.18
C TYR A 63 10.31 9.58 -23.50
N ILE A 64 10.80 10.31 -22.50
CA ILE A 64 11.78 11.40 -22.69
C ILE A 64 13.06 10.86 -23.33
N HIS A 65 13.55 9.72 -22.85
CA HIS A 65 14.73 9.08 -23.42
C HIS A 65 14.51 8.68 -24.89
N SER A 66 13.35 8.10 -25.21
CA SER A 66 12.99 7.77 -26.60
C SER A 66 12.90 9.01 -27.49
N LEU A 67 12.32 10.11 -27.01
CA LEU A 67 12.28 11.37 -27.76
C LEU A 67 13.68 11.92 -28.05
N GLN A 68 14.57 11.89 -27.07
CA GLN A 68 15.96 12.32 -27.25
C GLN A 68 16.66 11.49 -28.33
N GLN A 69 16.48 10.16 -28.29
CA GLN A 69 17.03 9.26 -29.29
C GLN A 69 16.43 9.53 -30.68
N GLN A 70 15.12 9.72 -30.79
CA GLN A 70 14.45 10.03 -32.05
C GLN A 70 14.93 11.36 -32.65
N GLN A 71 15.18 12.36 -31.81
CA GLN A 71 15.74 13.64 -32.23
C GLN A 71 17.18 13.49 -32.75
N GLN A 72 18.02 12.69 -32.07
CA GLN A 72 19.39 12.43 -32.49
C GLN A 72 19.45 11.68 -33.83
N LEU A 73 18.51 10.78 -34.07
CA LEU A 73 18.40 10.03 -35.32
C LEU A 73 17.73 10.82 -36.46
N GLY A 74 17.28 12.04 -36.19
CA GLY A 74 16.65 12.91 -37.19
C GLY A 74 15.21 12.51 -37.57
N TYR A 75 14.58 11.59 -36.83
CA TYR A 75 13.19 11.21 -37.07
C TYR A 75 12.20 12.30 -36.69
N ILE A 76 12.57 13.13 -35.70
CA ILE A 76 11.77 14.25 -35.23
C ILE A 76 12.63 15.50 -35.12
N THR A 77 11.99 16.64 -35.29
CA THR A 77 12.61 17.94 -35.08
C THR A 77 12.75 18.25 -33.59
N ARG A 78 13.67 19.15 -33.25
CA ARG A 78 13.81 19.66 -31.87
C ARG A 78 12.51 20.30 -31.36
N HIS A 79 11.78 20.99 -32.23
CA HIS A 79 10.53 21.64 -31.85
C HIS A 79 9.44 20.62 -31.48
N GLU A 80 9.31 19.55 -32.27
CA GLU A 80 8.38 18.45 -31.97
C GLU A 80 8.74 17.76 -30.66
N ALA A 81 10.02 17.44 -30.45
CA ALA A 81 10.49 16.83 -29.20
C ALA A 81 10.14 17.69 -27.97
N LEU A 82 10.34 19.01 -28.05
CA LEU A 82 10.00 19.95 -26.98
C LEU A 82 8.49 20.05 -26.74
N SER A 83 7.69 20.07 -27.82
CA SER A 83 6.23 20.09 -27.74
C SER A 83 5.70 18.83 -27.05
N CYS A 84 6.16 17.65 -27.46
CA CYS A 84 5.80 16.38 -26.83
C CYS A 84 6.22 16.34 -25.35
N ALA A 85 7.42 16.81 -25.01
CA ALA A 85 7.88 16.87 -23.63
C ALA A 85 7.05 17.84 -22.76
N ALA A 86 6.52 18.93 -23.34
CA ALA A 86 5.63 19.85 -22.65
C ALA A 86 4.28 19.19 -22.32
N VAL A 87 3.64 18.56 -23.32
CA VAL A 87 2.38 17.82 -23.14
C VAL A 87 2.53 16.72 -22.08
N LEU A 88 3.65 15.98 -22.12
CA LEU A 88 3.94 14.95 -21.13
C LEU A 88 4.05 15.53 -19.72
N ARG A 89 4.80 16.61 -19.52
CA ARG A 89 4.92 17.28 -18.21
C ARG A 89 3.58 17.75 -17.67
N ASP A 90 2.73 18.31 -18.53
CA ASP A 90 1.40 18.76 -18.12
C ASP A 90 0.47 17.59 -17.80
N SER A 91 0.56 16.50 -18.56
CA SER A 91 -0.19 15.27 -18.27
C SER A 91 0.21 14.68 -16.91
N THR A 92 1.51 14.64 -16.59
CA THR A 92 2.01 14.19 -15.28
C THR A 92 1.51 15.07 -14.16
N LYS A 93 1.56 16.41 -14.32
CA LYS A 93 1.02 17.35 -13.33
C LYS A 93 -0.47 17.13 -13.08
N ARG A 94 -1.27 16.90 -14.14
CA ARG A 94 -2.71 16.64 -14.01
C ARG A 94 -2.99 15.27 -13.38
N ALA A 95 -2.19 14.26 -13.70
CA ALA A 95 -2.31 12.92 -13.12
C ALA A 95 -1.95 12.91 -11.63
N SER A 96 -0.88 13.59 -11.23
CA SER A 96 -0.45 13.69 -9.84
C SER A 96 -1.44 14.51 -8.99
N ALA A 97 -2.04 15.56 -9.56
CA ALA A 97 -3.09 16.34 -8.93
C ALA A 97 -4.39 15.52 -8.74
N LYS A 98 -4.77 14.65 -9.68
CA LYS A 98 -5.98 13.80 -9.54
C LYS A 98 -5.91 12.81 -8.38
N VAL A 99 -4.72 12.47 -7.89
CA VAL A 99 -4.53 11.60 -6.69
C VAL A 99 -4.92 12.34 -5.39
N ALA A 100 -5.08 13.67 -5.41
CA ALA A 100 -5.66 14.44 -4.33
C ALA A 100 -6.87 15.24 -4.86
N PRO A 101 -8.07 14.76 -4.54
CA PRO A 101 -8.72 15.36 -3.39
C PRO A 101 -8.85 14.30 -2.31
N GLN A 102 -8.37 14.63 -1.11
CA GLN A 102 -9.04 14.17 0.10
C GLN A 102 -10.54 14.35 -0.18
N ARG A 103 -11.25 13.25 -0.44
CA ARG A 103 -12.68 13.26 -0.20
C ARG A 103 -12.75 13.49 1.30
N THR A 104 -12.87 14.74 1.70
CA THR A 104 -13.66 15.10 2.86
C THR A 104 -15.02 14.50 2.56
N ILE A 105 -15.16 13.21 2.87
CA ILE A 105 -16.45 12.62 3.13
C ILE A 105 -16.92 13.47 4.29
N SER A 106 -17.74 14.47 3.98
CA SER A 106 -18.53 15.17 4.97
C SER A 106 -19.36 14.07 5.60
N GLN A 107 -18.85 13.53 6.70
CA GLN A 107 -19.51 12.54 7.52
C GLN A 107 -20.67 13.30 8.17
N LYS A 108 -21.75 13.48 7.41
CA LYS A 108 -23.04 13.86 7.97
C LYS A 108 -23.33 12.79 9.01
N SER A 109 -23.29 13.19 10.28
CA SER A 109 -23.68 12.38 11.41
C SER A 109 -25.15 12.04 11.23
N SER A 110 -25.43 10.91 10.57
CA SER A 110 -26.71 10.25 10.70
C SER A 110 -26.73 9.69 12.13
N ALA A 111 -27.35 10.45 13.04
CA ALA A 111 -27.69 10.00 14.37
C ALA A 111 -28.73 8.88 14.23
N MET A 112 -28.27 7.67 13.92
CA MET A 112 -29.10 6.48 14.06
C MET A 112 -29.02 6.07 15.53
N THR A 113 -30.00 6.53 16.31
CA THR A 113 -30.24 6.07 17.68
C THR A 113 -30.53 4.57 17.63
N ARG A 114 -29.48 3.76 17.72
CA ARG A 114 -29.62 2.33 17.95
C ARG A 114 -30.16 2.18 19.37
N ARG A 115 -31.47 1.98 19.50
CA ARG A 115 -32.09 1.59 20.76
C ARG A 115 -31.38 0.31 21.23
N HIS A 116 -30.55 0.46 22.26
CA HIS A 116 -30.08 -0.66 23.06
C HIS A 116 -31.32 -1.27 23.72
N LEU A 117 -31.91 -2.28 23.07
CA LEU A 117 -32.76 -3.21 23.79
C LEU A 117 -31.83 -4.01 24.69
N LEU A 118 -31.85 -3.66 25.98
CA LEU A 118 -31.30 -4.47 27.06
C LEU A 118 -32.02 -5.82 27.06
N ALA A 119 -31.51 -6.76 26.26
CA ALA A 119 -31.88 -8.16 26.35
C ALA A 119 -31.29 -8.73 27.64
N ARG A 120 -32.10 -8.67 28.69
CA ARG A 120 -32.00 -9.46 29.92
C ARG A 120 -31.60 -10.91 29.58
N PRO A 121 -30.44 -11.42 30.00
CA PRO A 121 -30.15 -12.85 29.89
C PRO A 121 -30.84 -13.54 31.07
N GLY A 122 -32.03 -14.07 30.81
CA GLY A 122 -32.65 -15.06 31.68
C GLY A 122 -32.22 -16.46 31.26
N SER A 123 -31.84 -17.27 32.24
CA SER A 123 -32.06 -18.71 32.31
C SER A 123 -31.03 -19.69 31.70
N VAL A 124 -30.27 -20.29 32.64
CA VAL A 124 -30.02 -21.74 32.82
C VAL A 124 -29.02 -22.43 31.87
N VAL A 125 -27.84 -22.73 32.41
CA VAL A 125 -27.19 -24.05 32.27
C VAL A 125 -26.59 -24.45 33.62
N GLN A 126 -27.19 -25.45 34.26
CA GLN A 126 -26.64 -26.17 35.42
C GLN A 126 -25.43 -27.02 34.98
N PRO A 127 -24.32 -27.09 35.74
CA PRO A 127 -23.25 -28.04 35.45
C PRO A 127 -23.68 -29.47 35.76
N ARG A 128 -23.61 -30.31 34.73
CA ARG A 128 -23.88 -31.75 34.77
C ARG A 128 -22.93 -32.45 35.76
N ALA A 129 -23.49 -33.28 36.64
CA ALA A 129 -22.77 -34.07 37.64
C ALA A 129 -21.73 -35.01 37.03
N LYS A 130 -20.58 -35.13 37.69
CA LYS A 130 -19.54 -36.14 37.40
C LYS A 130 -20.00 -37.49 37.95
N SER A 131 -20.24 -38.48 37.09
CA SER A 131 -20.32 -39.88 37.55
C SER A 131 -18.92 -40.48 37.59
N VAL A 132 -18.40 -40.67 38.80
CA VAL A 132 -17.34 -41.65 39.07
C VAL A 132 -18.04 -42.97 39.36
N LYS A 133 -17.71 -44.02 38.61
CA LYS A 133 -17.96 -45.41 39.03
C LYS A 133 -16.77 -46.28 38.62
N CYS A 134 -16.16 -46.90 39.63
CA CYS A 134 -15.54 -48.21 39.55
C CYS A 134 -16.63 -49.26 39.29
#